data_AF-A0A348YC97-F1
#
_entry.id   AF-A0A348YC97-F1
#
_cell.length_a   1.000
_cell.length_b   1.000
_cell.length_c   1.000
_cell.angle_alpha   90.00
_cell.angle_beta   90.00
_cell.angle_gamma   90.00
#
_symmetry.space_group_name_H-M   'P 1'
#
loop_
_entity.id
_entity.type
_entity.pdbx_description
1 polymer ?
#
loop_
_entity_poly.entity_id
_entity_poly.type
_entity_poly.pdbx_seq_one_letter_code
_entity_poly.pdbx_strand_id
1 'polypeptide(L)'
;MDNALVQPMNEPFKKPLPDTDLYYFDTREAIENIEAGAYDKLPFCSKVLCENLVRRCPPEDLTAALKQHIYGKQDLDFPWYPARVVCHDILGQT
;
A
#
# COMPACT_ATOMS: atom_id res chain seq x y z
N MET A 1 -9.17 28.55 -10.59
CA MET A 1 -9.18 28.09 -9.18
C MET A 1 -8.57 26.72 -9.21
N ASP A 2 -7.30 26.69 -8.83
CA ASP A 2 -6.31 25.76 -9.35
C ASP A 2 -6.45 24.38 -8.72
N ASN A 3 -6.51 23.36 -9.59
CA ASN A 3 -6.55 21.95 -9.25
C ASN A 3 -5.16 21.47 -8.81
N ALA A 4 -4.64 22.07 -7.75
CA ALA A 4 -3.41 21.65 -7.13
C ALA A 4 -3.72 20.58 -6.08
N LEU A 5 -3.12 19.39 -6.28
CA LEU A 5 -2.91 18.31 -5.29
C LEU A 5 -3.91 17.13 -5.25
N VAL A 6 -4.33 16.60 -6.41
CA VAL A 6 -4.47 15.14 -6.51
C VAL A 6 -3.27 14.65 -7.31
N GLN A 7 -2.11 14.51 -6.64
CA GLN A 7 -1.04 13.68 -7.19
C GLN A 7 -1.64 12.28 -7.38
N PRO A 8 -1.62 11.70 -8.58
CA PRO A 8 -2.28 10.42 -8.79
C PRO A 8 -1.49 9.36 -8.02
N MET A 9 -2.13 8.83 -6.97
CA MET A 9 -1.49 8.04 -5.92
C MET A 9 -0.82 6.79 -6.51
N ASN A 10 0.51 6.75 -6.45
CA ASN A 10 1.34 5.59 -6.79
C ASN A 10 0.97 4.89 -8.13
N GLU A 11 0.57 5.68 -9.14
CA GLU A 11 0.24 5.18 -10.50
C GLU A 11 1.31 4.29 -11.16
N PRO A 12 2.64 4.43 -10.91
CA PRO A 12 3.63 3.55 -11.52
C PRO A 12 3.38 2.05 -11.27
N PHE A 13 2.69 1.71 -10.17
CA PHE A 13 2.41 0.32 -9.80
C PHE A 13 1.01 -0.13 -10.16
N LYS A 14 0.18 0.73 -10.74
CA LYS A 14 -1.20 0.41 -11.09
C LYS A 14 -1.25 -0.31 -12.44
N LYS A 15 -1.71 -1.56 -12.43
CA LYS A 15 -1.78 -2.42 -13.61
C LYS A 15 -3.21 -2.82 -13.93
N PRO A 16 -3.56 -2.94 -15.23
CA PRO A 16 -4.85 -3.47 -15.63
C PRO A 16 -4.92 -4.96 -15.28
N LEU A 17 -6.09 -5.40 -14.82
CA LEU A 17 -6.37 -6.82 -14.63
C LEU A 17 -6.82 -7.41 -15.99
N PRO A 18 -6.20 -8.51 -16.46
CA PRO A 18 -6.52 -9.09 -17.77
C PRO A 18 -8.01 -9.35 -17.95
N ASP A 19 -8.51 -9.08 -19.16
CA ASP A 19 -9.90 -9.33 -19.56
C ASP A 19 -10.97 -8.57 -18.74
N THR A 20 -10.60 -7.49 -18.05
CA THR A 20 -11.53 -6.65 -17.27
C THR A 20 -11.17 -5.17 -17.39
N ASP A 21 -12.12 -4.29 -17.06
CA ASP A 21 -11.88 -2.85 -16.90
C ASP A 21 -11.32 -2.49 -15.50
N LEU A 22 -10.92 -3.49 -14.72
CA LEU A 22 -10.42 -3.33 -13.36
C LEU A 22 -8.90 -3.15 -13.33
N TYR A 23 -8.42 -2.52 -12.26
CA TYR A 23 -7.00 -2.29 -12.01
C TYR A 23 -6.62 -2.85 -10.64
N TYR A 24 -5.36 -3.24 -10.50
CA TYR A 24 -4.75 -3.63 -9.23
C TYR A 24 -3.41 -2.92 -9.04
N PHE A 25 -2.94 -2.83 -7.81
CA PHE A 25 -1.61 -2.30 -7.51
C PHE A 25 -0.61 -3.46 -7.38
N ASP A 26 0.44 -3.45 -8.19
CA ASP A 26 1.48 -4.46 -8.20
C ASP A 26 2.50 -4.21 -7.09
N THR A 27 2.19 -4.74 -5.91
CA THR A 27 3.06 -4.71 -4.74
C THR A 27 4.38 -5.44 -4.96
N ARG A 28 4.40 -6.48 -5.81
CA ARG A 28 5.62 -7.23 -6.07
C ARG A 28 6.61 -6.34 -6.78
N GLU A 29 6.19 -5.68 -7.84
CA GLU A 29 7.04 -4.72 -8.55
C GLU A 29 7.54 -3.60 -7.62
N ALA A 30 6.66 -3.03 -6.78
CA ALA A 30 7.05 -1.98 -5.83
C ALA A 30 8.15 -2.43 -4.85
N ILE A 31 8.10 -3.67 -4.37
CA ILE A 31 9.08 -4.22 -3.43
C ILE A 31 10.37 -4.64 -4.13
N GLU A 32 10.26 -5.31 -5.27
CA GLU A 32 11.41 -5.77 -6.07
C GLU A 32 12.24 -4.61 -6.62
N ASN A 33 11.62 -3.47 -6.90
CA ASN A 33 12.31 -2.23 -7.27
C ASN A 33 13.17 -1.65 -6.13
N ILE A 34 12.88 -1.99 -4.88
CA ILE A 34 13.67 -1.58 -3.71
C ILE A 34 14.78 -2.60 -3.44
N GLU A 35 14.43 -3.89 -3.38
CA GLU A 35 15.37 -4.98 -3.18
C GLU A 35 14.91 -6.25 -3.91
N ALA A 36 15.73 -6.71 -4.85
CA ALA A 36 15.45 -7.92 -5.62
C ALA A 36 15.38 -9.16 -4.72
N GLY A 37 14.34 -9.97 -4.90
CA GLY A 37 14.05 -11.17 -4.14
C GLY A 37 13.49 -10.90 -2.73
N ALA A 38 13.20 -9.65 -2.37
CA ALA A 38 12.62 -9.34 -1.07
C ALA A 38 11.16 -9.78 -0.98
N TYR A 39 10.37 -9.67 -2.06
CA TYR A 39 8.94 -9.95 -2.00
C TYR A 39 8.65 -11.41 -1.62
N ASP A 40 9.45 -12.34 -2.13
CA ASP A 40 9.28 -13.77 -1.88
C ASP A 40 9.61 -14.17 -0.43
N LYS A 41 10.43 -13.37 0.26
CA LYS A 41 10.78 -13.57 1.68
C LYS A 41 9.75 -13.00 2.66
N LEU A 42 8.83 -12.15 2.20
CA LEU A 42 7.87 -11.49 3.08
C LEU A 42 6.80 -12.46 3.60
N PRO A 43 6.42 -12.37 4.89
CA PRO A 43 5.23 -13.02 5.41
C PRO A 43 3.97 -12.57 4.66
N PHE A 44 2.97 -13.46 4.53
CA PHE A 44 1.71 -13.12 3.84
C PHE A 44 0.99 -11.92 4.45
N CYS A 45 1.02 -11.76 5.78
CA CYS A 45 0.46 -10.58 6.43
C CYS A 45 1.15 -9.29 5.96
N SER A 46 2.48 -9.30 5.86
CA SER A 46 3.25 -8.15 5.36
C SER A 46 2.92 -7.83 3.91
N LYS A 47 2.65 -8.84 3.06
CA LYS A 47 2.22 -8.61 1.67
C LYS A 47 0.91 -7.81 1.59
N VAL A 48 -0.06 -8.09 2.46
CA VAL A 48 -1.32 -7.32 2.56
C VAL A 48 -1.07 -5.90 3.04
N LEU A 49 -0.21 -5.72 4.05
CA LEU A 49 0.16 -4.40 4.55
C LEU A 49 0.88 -3.55 3.49
N CYS A 50 1.85 -4.14 2.79
CA CYS A 50 2.58 -3.47 1.73
C CYS A 50 1.66 -3.08 0.56
N GLU A 51 0.71 -3.93 0.17
CA GLU A 51 -0.26 -3.60 -0.88
C GLU A 51 -1.14 -2.41 -0.48
N ASN A 52 -1.54 -2.35 0.80
CA ASN A 52 -2.27 -1.21 1.33
C ASN A 52 -1.47 0.09 1.26
N LEU A 53 -0.18 0.03 1.62
CA LEU A 53 0.74 1.15 1.50
C LEU A 53 0.91 1.59 0.04
N VAL A 54 1.17 0.66 -0.88
CA VAL A 54 1.31 0.96 -2.32
C VAL A 54 0.04 1.63 -2.86
N ARG A 55 -1.15 1.27 -2.38
CA ARG A 55 -2.40 1.88 -2.83
C ARG A 55 -2.64 3.30 -2.29
N ARG A 56 -2.27 3.59 -1.03
CA ARG A 56 -2.77 4.77 -0.30
C ARG A 56 -1.74 5.62 0.44
N CYS A 57 -0.52 5.13 0.62
CA CYS A 57 0.54 5.86 1.28
C CYS A 57 1.03 7.00 0.37
N PRO A 58 1.22 8.22 0.90
CA PRO A 58 1.80 9.33 0.14
C PRO A 58 3.08 8.89 -0.60
N PRO A 59 3.25 9.24 -1.89
CA PRO A 59 4.39 8.77 -2.69
C PRO A 59 5.76 9.10 -2.09
N GLU A 60 5.86 10.24 -1.39
CA GLU A 60 7.05 10.71 -0.68
C GLU A 60 7.49 9.77 0.46
N ASP A 61 6.55 9.11 1.13
CA ASP A 61 6.79 8.26 2.30
C ASP A 61 6.79 6.77 1.95
N LEU A 62 6.22 6.39 0.80
CA LEU A 62 6.01 5.01 0.39
C LEU A 62 7.28 4.16 0.48
N THR A 63 8.39 4.67 -0.08
CA THR A 63 9.65 3.91 -0.10
C THR A 63 10.18 3.67 1.31
N ALA A 64 10.09 4.66 2.20
CA ALA A 64 10.55 4.54 3.57
C ALA A 64 9.69 3.54 4.37
N ALA A 65 8.37 3.57 4.16
CA ALA A 65 7.43 2.63 4.77
C ALA A 65 7.66 1.18 4.29
N LEU A 66 7.82 0.96 2.97
CA LEU A 66 8.10 -0.37 2.42
C LEU A 66 9.43 -0.95 2.93
N LYS A 67 10.44 -0.10 3.11
CA LYS A 67 11.72 -0.52 3.71
C LYS A 67 11.59 -1.03 5.14
N GLN A 68 10.62 -0.55 5.93
CA GLN A 68 10.37 -1.11 7.27
C GLN A 68 9.98 -2.59 7.18
N HIS A 69 9.14 -2.96 6.21
CA HIS A 69 8.74 -4.35 5.98
C HIS A 69 9.85 -5.22 5.38
N ILE A 70 10.59 -4.70 4.40
CA ILE A 70 11.67 -5.43 3.71
C ILE A 70 12.79 -5.77 4.70
N TYR A 71 13.19 -4.80 5.53
CA TYR A 71 14.31 -4.95 6.46
C TYR A 71 13.90 -5.38 7.88
N GLY A 72 12.60 -5.55 8.15
CA GLY A 72 12.09 -5.89 9.49
C GLY A 72 12.39 -4.82 10.55
N LYS A 73 12.33 -3.54 10.16
CA LYS A 73 12.61 -2.39 11.04
C LYS A 73 11.34 -1.84 11.69
N GLN A 74 11.51 -1.09 12.77
CA GLN A 74 10.44 -0.45 13.55
C GLN A 74 10.80 1.02 13.85
N ASP A 75 11.44 1.68 12.90
CA ASP A 75 12.02 3.02 13.09
C ASP A 75 11.03 4.13 12.71
N LEU A 76 10.02 3.79 11.89
CA LEU A 76 9.07 4.72 11.29
C LEU A 76 7.65 4.18 11.43
N ASP A 77 6.73 5.02 11.88
CA ASP A 77 5.30 4.77 11.80
C ASP A 77 4.79 5.02 10.37
N PHE A 78 3.90 4.16 9.90
CA PHE A 78 3.31 4.26 8.57
C PHE A 78 1.79 4.06 8.64
N PRO A 79 1.04 4.65 7.69
CA PRO A 79 -0.41 4.62 7.76
C PRO A 79 -0.97 3.24 7.41
N TRP A 80 -2.10 2.90 8.03
CA TRP A 80 -2.91 1.72 7.71
C TRP A 80 -4.33 2.13 7.34
N TYR A 81 -4.80 1.68 6.18
CA TYR A 81 -6.11 2.01 5.64
C TYR A 81 -6.95 0.74 5.49
N PRO A 82 -7.65 0.27 6.54
CA PRO A 82 -8.43 -0.96 6.46
C PRO A 82 -9.50 -0.85 5.36
N ALA A 83 -9.71 -1.94 4.62
CA ALA A 83 -10.68 -1.97 3.52
C ALA A 83 -12.14 -1.83 4.00
N ARG A 84 -12.41 -2.19 5.26
CA ARG A 84 -13.72 -2.10 5.91
C ARG A 84 -13.55 -2.01 7.42
N VAL A 85 -14.55 -1.45 8.08
CA VAL A 85 -14.67 -1.42 9.54
C VAL A 85 -15.97 -2.14 9.90
N VAL A 86 -15.93 -2.94 10.96
CA VAL A 86 -17.13 -3.60 11.50
C VAL A 86 -17.44 -2.94 12.84
N CYS A 87 -18.63 -2.35 12.93
CA CYS A 87 -19.12 -1.77 14.17
C CYS A 87 -19.94 -2.82 14.93
N HIS A 88 -19.67 -2.97 16.22
CA HIS A 88 -20.52 -3.76 17.10
C HIS A 88 -21.69 -2.91 17.58
N ASP A 89 -22.92 -3.41 17.42
CA ASP A 89 -24.18 -2.90 18.00
C ASP A 89 -24.16 -1.41 18.39
N ILE A 90 -24.12 -1.11 19.70
CA ILE A 90 -24.19 0.25 20.24
C ILE A 90 -22.92 1.10 20.01
N LEU A 91 -21.81 0.52 19.57
CA LEU A 91 -20.53 1.21 19.38
C LEU A 91 -20.45 2.00 18.06
N GLY A 92 -21.45 1.88 17.18
CA GLY A 92 -21.49 2.59 15.89
C GLY A 92 -22.40 3.82 15.83
N GLN A 93 -22.96 4.28 16.96
CA GLN A 93 -24.04 5.29 17.00
C GLN A 93 -23.58 6.73 17.27
N THR A 94 -22.27 6.99 17.39
CA THR A 94 -21.71 8.34 17.59
C THR A 94 -21.96 9.28 16.42
#